data_AF-J3C105-F1
#
_entry.id   AF-J3C105-F1
#
_cell.length_a   1.000
_cell.length_b   1.000
_cell.length_c   1.000
_cell.angle_alpha   90.00
_cell.angle_beta   90.00
_cell.angle_gamma   90.00
#
_symmetry.space_group_name_H-M   'P 1'
#
loop_
_entity.id
_entity.type
_entity.pdbx_description
1 polymer ?
#
loop_
_entity_poly.entity_id
_entity_poly.type
_entity_poly.pdbx_seq_one_letter_code
_entity_poly.pdbx_strand_id
1 'polypeptide(L)'
;MFFKKIPLLILFLLISIVSTSQNKINTFLYEGQVDKLQDNNVVLIGTASSVSFNFTGKECSISLQDIGYREHHNYVSLVFDAKYIGKLRIEKGAAQSFPIKITCDKKYHNLSIYKKFYSSFYFFINNSSLVG
;
A
#
# COMPACT_ATOMS: atom_id res chain seq x y z
N MET A 1 44.37 17.15 -33.15
CA MET A 1 44.18 17.60 -31.75
C MET A 1 42.81 17.16 -31.20
N PHE A 2 42.56 15.86 -30.99
CA PHE A 2 41.26 15.37 -30.49
C PHE A 2 41.32 14.59 -29.16
N PHE A 3 42.51 14.14 -28.72
CA PHE A 3 42.65 13.29 -27.52
C PHE A 3 42.67 14.07 -26.18
N LYS A 4 42.67 15.41 -26.18
CA LYS A 4 42.68 16.23 -24.95
C LYS A 4 41.33 16.30 -24.22
N LYS A 5 40.23 15.86 -24.84
CA LYS A 5 38.86 15.94 -24.26
C LYS A 5 38.32 14.60 -23.75
N ILE A 6 39.06 13.50 -23.93
CA ILE A 6 38.69 12.16 -23.45
C ILE A 6 38.53 12.07 -21.93
N PRO A 7 39.40 12.68 -21.08
CA PRO A 7 39.20 12.58 -19.63
C PRO A 7 37.91 13.25 -19.17
N LEU A 8 37.41 14.24 -19.92
CA LEU A 8 36.17 14.96 -19.62
C LEU A 8 34.93 14.10 -19.94
N LEU A 9 35.00 13.25 -20.97
CA LEU A 9 33.95 12.26 -21.26
C LEU A 9 33.92 11.13 -20.23
N ILE A 10 35.09 10.68 -19.76
CA ILE A 10 35.19 9.66 -18.71
C ILE A 10 34.63 10.19 -17.38
N LEU A 11 34.86 11.47 -17.07
CA LEU A 11 34.29 12.12 -15.89
C LEU A 11 32.75 12.18 -15.94
N PHE A 12 32.18 12.44 -17.12
CA PHE A 12 30.73 12.46 -17.32
C PHE A 12 30.10 11.06 -17.18
N LEU A 13 30.83 10.02 -17.61
CA LEU A 13 30.41 8.63 -17.49
C LEU A 13 30.37 8.17 -16.02
N LEU A 14 31.36 8.57 -15.21
CA LEU A 14 31.43 8.21 -13.79
C LEU A 14 30.30 8.82 -12.94
N ILE A 15 29.81 10.01 -13.31
CA ILE A 15 28.69 10.68 -12.62
C ILE A 15 27.36 9.95 -12.84
N SER A 16 27.20 9.22 -13.95
CA SER A 16 25.96 8.50 -14.28
C SER A 16 25.74 7.24 -13.43
N ILE A 17 26.80 6.71 -12.81
CA ILE A 17 26.78 5.46 -12.02
C ILE A 17 26.16 5.70 -10.63
N VAL A 18 26.12 6.95 -10.15
CA VAL A 18 25.40 7.35 -8.93
C VAL A 18 23.94 7.69 -9.29
N SER A 19 23.27 6.77 -9.98
CA SER A 19 21.82 6.84 -10.13
C SER A 19 21.20 6.36 -8.83
N THR A 20 20.73 7.31 -8.02
CA THR A 20 20.04 7.03 -6.76
C THR A 20 18.75 6.27 -7.04
N SER A 21 18.72 4.99 -6.64
CA SER A 21 17.46 4.26 -6.46
C SER A 21 16.66 5.02 -5.40
N GLN A 22 15.66 5.79 -5.82
CA GLN A 22 14.72 6.40 -4.87
C GLN A 22 14.04 5.25 -4.13
N ASN A 23 14.39 5.06 -2.86
CA ASN A 23 13.61 4.21 -1.97
C ASN A 23 12.28 4.93 -1.76
N LYS A 24 11.27 4.48 -2.51
CA LYS A 24 9.96 5.11 -2.56
C LYS A 24 9.26 4.82 -1.24
N ILE A 25 9.25 5.82 -0.37
CA ILE A 25 8.52 5.78 0.88
C ILE A 25 7.04 5.78 0.51
N ASN A 26 6.39 4.63 0.66
CA ASN A 26 4.95 4.51 0.47
C ASN A 26 4.25 5.30 1.57
N THR A 27 3.61 6.42 1.20
CA THR A 27 2.89 7.25 2.15
C THR A 27 1.51 6.66 2.41
N PHE A 28 1.40 5.92 3.51
CA PHE A 28 0.13 5.50 4.08
C PHE A 28 -0.40 6.57 5.03
N LEU A 29 -1.63 6.99 4.81
CA LEU A 29 -2.39 7.81 5.76
C LEU A 29 -3.15 6.88 6.70
N TYR A 30 -2.94 7.05 8.00
CA TYR A 30 -3.58 6.25 9.04
C TYR A 30 -4.48 7.14 9.89
N GLU A 31 -5.69 6.67 10.20
CA GLU A 31 -6.63 7.38 11.06
C GLU A 31 -7.20 6.46 12.14
N GLY A 32 -7.45 7.02 13.32
CA GLY A 32 -7.94 6.27 14.48
C GLY A 32 -6.84 5.50 15.22
N GLN A 33 -7.23 4.46 15.96
CA GLN A 33 -6.29 3.65 16.74
C GLN A 33 -5.67 2.58 15.85
N VAL A 34 -4.40 2.79 15.49
CA VAL A 34 -3.65 2.03 14.49
C VAL A 34 -2.23 1.75 15.00
N ASP A 35 -1.79 0.50 14.99
CA ASP A 35 -0.40 0.13 15.31
C ASP A 35 0.38 -0.13 14.03
N LYS A 36 1.48 0.61 13.83
CA LYS A 36 2.40 0.41 12.70
C LYS A 36 3.46 -0.60 13.11
N LEU A 37 3.57 -1.68 12.35
CA LEU A 37 4.59 -2.71 12.54
C LEU A 37 5.76 -2.53 11.55
N GLN A 38 6.74 -3.42 11.66
CA GLN A 38 7.81 -3.57 10.66
C GLN A 38 7.25 -4.08 9.33
N ASP A 39 8.03 -3.93 8.25
CA ASP A 39 7.73 -4.45 6.91
C ASP A 39 6.42 -3.94 6.28
N ASN A 40 6.05 -2.68 6.54
CA ASN A 40 4.82 -2.05 6.04
C ASN A 40 3.52 -2.72 6.52
N ASN A 41 3.60 -3.45 7.63
CA ASN A 41 2.43 -4.09 8.24
C ASN A 41 1.75 -3.13 9.20
N VAL A 42 0.43 -3.22 9.31
CA VAL A 42 -0.34 -2.34 10.19
C VAL A 42 -1.53 -3.07 10.82
N VAL A 43 -1.84 -2.73 12.07
CA VAL A 43 -3.03 -3.22 12.79
C VAL A 43 -4.05 -2.11 12.89
N LEU A 44 -5.27 -2.39 12.44
CA LEU A 44 -6.42 -1.53 12.69
C LEU A 44 -7.10 -1.98 13.99
N ILE A 45 -6.96 -1.22 15.08
CA ILE A 45 -7.43 -1.60 16.43
C ILE A 45 -8.76 -0.93 16.77
N GLY A 46 -8.94 0.34 16.43
CA GLY A 46 -10.18 1.06 16.73
C GLY A 46 -11.31 0.74 15.75
N THR A 47 -12.55 0.82 16.20
CA THR A 47 -13.69 0.95 15.27
C THR A 47 -13.50 2.22 14.43
N ALA A 48 -13.81 2.16 13.13
CA ALA A 48 -13.58 3.23 12.16
C ALA A 48 -12.10 3.62 11.96
N SER A 49 -11.15 2.88 12.54
CA SER A 49 -9.74 3.05 12.17
C SER A 49 -9.53 2.70 10.70
N SER A 50 -8.60 3.39 10.06
CA SER A 50 -8.43 3.32 8.62
C SER A 50 -6.97 3.40 8.20
N VAL A 51 -6.74 2.89 6.99
CA VAL A 51 -5.52 3.10 6.23
C VAL A 51 -5.92 3.49 4.82
N SER A 52 -5.30 4.56 4.32
CA SER A 52 -5.53 5.09 2.99
C SER A 52 -4.20 5.28 2.28
N PHE A 53 -4.17 4.98 0.99
CA PHE A 53 -2.96 5.16 0.19
C PHE A 53 -3.30 5.44 -1.26
N ASN A 54 -2.34 6.08 -1.92
CA ASN A 54 -2.38 6.28 -3.36
C ASN A 54 -1.57 5.20 -4.06
N PHE A 55 -2.02 4.81 -5.23
CA PHE A 55 -1.28 3.91 -6.10
C PHE A 55 -1.52 4.27 -7.57
N THR A 56 -0.72 3.70 -8.47
CA THR A 56 -0.89 3.87 -9.91
C THR A 56 -0.89 2.52 -10.60
N GLY A 57 -1.39 2.47 -11.83
CA GLY A 57 -1.49 1.24 -12.60
C GLY A 57 -2.90 0.66 -12.57
N LYS A 58 -3.06 -0.48 -13.25
CA LYS A 58 -4.36 -1.10 -13.52
C LYS A 58 -4.76 -2.17 -12.51
N GLU A 59 -3.86 -2.49 -11.59
CA GLU A 59 -4.04 -3.56 -10.62
C GLU A 59 -3.52 -3.11 -9.25
N CYS A 60 -4.28 -3.44 -8.22
CA CYS A 60 -3.88 -3.34 -6.82
C CYS A 60 -4.44 -4.55 -6.07
N SER A 61 -3.66 -5.11 -5.17
CA SER A 61 -4.13 -6.12 -4.23
C SER A 61 -3.83 -5.69 -2.80
N ILE A 62 -4.73 -6.06 -1.89
CA ILE A 62 -4.55 -5.88 -0.45
C ILE A 62 -4.56 -7.25 0.22
N SER A 63 -3.80 -7.42 1.28
CA SER A 63 -3.75 -8.66 2.05
C SER A 63 -4.33 -8.42 3.44
N LEU A 64 -5.40 -9.12 3.79
CA LEU A 64 -6.10 -8.92 5.07
C LEU A 64 -5.98 -10.16 5.93
N GLN A 65 -5.80 -9.98 7.24
CA GLN A 65 -5.74 -11.07 8.19
C GLN A 65 -6.49 -10.72 9.47
N ASP A 66 -7.39 -11.60 9.89
CA ASP A 66 -8.00 -11.49 11.21
C ASP A 66 -7.10 -12.18 12.26
N ILE A 67 -6.64 -11.38 13.23
CA ILE A 67 -5.88 -11.82 14.40
C ILE A 67 -6.65 -11.64 15.71
N GLY A 68 -7.93 -11.32 15.62
CA GLY A 68 -8.82 -11.30 16.76
C GLY A 68 -8.92 -12.69 17.39
N TYR A 69 -8.90 -12.73 18.73
CA TYR A 69 -9.13 -13.96 19.49
C TYR A 69 -10.57 -14.46 19.33
N ARG A 70 -11.54 -13.54 19.18
CA ARG A 70 -12.98 -13.85 19.17
C ARG A 70 -13.42 -14.52 17.86
N GLU A 71 -14.33 -15.48 17.92
CA GLU A 71 -14.83 -16.23 16.75
C GLU A 71 -15.88 -15.48 15.90
N HIS A 72 -15.86 -14.15 15.93
CA HIS A 72 -16.80 -13.36 15.14
C HIS A 72 -16.24 -13.08 13.76
N HIS A 73 -17.13 -13.10 12.76
CA HIS A 73 -16.81 -12.61 11.43
C HIS A 73 -16.63 -11.12 11.44
N ASN A 74 -15.72 -10.71 10.58
CA ASN A 74 -14.94 -9.56 10.87
C ASN A 74 -14.74 -8.87 9.52
N TYR A 75 -15.12 -7.58 9.44
CA TYR A 75 -15.38 -6.91 8.17
C TYR A 75 -14.64 -5.59 8.03
N VAL A 76 -14.20 -5.30 6.81
CA VAL A 76 -13.70 -3.99 6.40
C VAL A 76 -14.56 -3.40 5.29
N SER A 77 -14.70 -2.09 5.30
CA SER A 77 -15.30 -1.31 4.21
C SER A 77 -14.22 -0.80 3.28
N LEU A 78 -14.45 -0.89 1.98
CA LEU A 78 -13.55 -0.40 0.95
C LEU A 78 -14.13 0.84 0.27
N VAL A 79 -13.30 1.88 0.18
CA VAL A 79 -13.58 3.10 -0.55
C VAL A 79 -12.48 3.29 -1.59
N PHE A 80 -12.86 3.27 -2.87
CA PHE A 80 -11.96 3.44 -4.00
C PHE A 80 -12.30 4.75 -4.70
N ASP A 81 -11.31 5.63 -4.88
CA ASP A 81 -11.48 6.97 -5.45
C ASP A 81 -12.65 7.74 -4.82
N ALA A 82 -12.72 7.77 -3.49
CA ALA A 82 -13.79 8.38 -2.70
C ALA A 82 -15.19 7.76 -2.90
N LYS A 83 -15.31 6.61 -3.60
CA LYS A 83 -16.56 5.86 -3.78
C LYS A 83 -16.54 4.58 -2.96
N TYR A 84 -17.58 4.36 -2.15
CA TYR A 84 -17.77 3.07 -1.47
C TYR A 84 -18.00 1.96 -2.49
N ILE A 85 -17.15 0.93 -2.49
CA ILE A 85 -17.22 -0.19 -3.44
C ILE A 85 -17.67 -1.51 -2.78
N GLY A 86 -17.79 -1.55 -1.46
CA GLY A 86 -18.33 -2.70 -0.75
C GLY A 86 -17.64 -2.98 0.57
N LYS A 87 -17.96 -4.15 1.14
CA LYS A 87 -17.33 -4.68 2.35
C LYS A 87 -16.73 -6.05 2.06
N LEU A 88 -15.59 -6.32 2.67
CA LEU A 88 -14.97 -7.65 2.65
C LEU A 88 -15.14 -8.29 4.02
N ARG A 89 -15.51 -9.57 4.01
CA ARG A 89 -15.40 -10.45 5.17
C ARG A 89 -13.97 -10.99 5.18
N ILE A 90 -13.32 -10.95 6.32
CA ILE A 90 -12.00 -11.50 6.54
C ILE A 90 -12.20 -12.76 7.36
N GLU A 91 -11.72 -13.89 6.86
CA GLU A 91 -11.72 -15.12 7.66
C GLU A 91 -10.52 -15.14 8.60
N LYS A 92 -10.66 -15.91 9.69
CA LYS A 92 -9.55 -16.24 10.56
C LYS A 92 -8.51 -17.08 9.82
N GLY A 93 -7.25 -16.94 10.23
CA GLY A 93 -6.15 -17.76 9.77
C GLY A 93 -5.10 -16.95 9.03
N ALA A 94 -4.57 -17.50 7.93
CA ALA A 94 -3.53 -16.85 7.14
C ALA A 94 -4.05 -15.59 6.43
N ALA A 95 -3.14 -14.68 6.08
CA ALA A 95 -3.47 -13.50 5.30
C ALA A 95 -4.08 -13.89 3.93
N GLN A 96 -5.17 -13.22 3.57
CA GLN A 96 -5.91 -13.45 2.33
C GLN A 96 -5.71 -12.27 1.39
N SER A 97 -5.40 -12.54 0.12
CA SER A 97 -5.23 -11.51 -0.90
C SER A 97 -6.57 -11.17 -1.57
N PHE A 98 -6.86 -9.87 -1.69
CA PHE A 98 -8.06 -9.33 -2.31
C PHE A 98 -7.66 -8.39 -3.44
N PRO A 99 -7.89 -8.77 -4.72
CA PRO A 99 -7.68 -7.87 -5.84
C PRO A 99 -8.74 -6.77 -5.85
N ILE A 100 -8.29 -5.53 -6.03
CA ILE A 100 -9.14 -4.36 -6.14
C ILE A 100 -9.40 -4.10 -7.63
N LYS A 101 -10.65 -4.26 -8.05
CA LYS A 101 -11.06 -3.99 -9.43
C LYS A 101 -10.99 -2.49 -9.70
N ILE A 102 -10.12 -2.10 -10.62
CA ILE A 102 -10.03 -0.74 -11.12
C ILE A 102 -11.04 -0.56 -12.25
N THR A 103 -11.89 0.45 -12.13
CA THR A 103 -12.97 0.71 -13.09
C THR A 103 -12.79 2.03 -13.86
N CYS A 104 -11.67 2.73 -13.68
CA CYS A 104 -11.40 4.03 -14.29
C CYS A 104 -9.96 4.13 -14.78
N ASP A 105 -9.73 4.84 -15.90
CA ASP A 105 -8.40 5.01 -16.51
C ASP A 105 -7.61 6.20 -15.92
N LYS A 106 -7.73 6.44 -14.62
CA LYS A 106 -6.95 7.49 -13.96
C LYS A 106 -5.49 7.04 -13.77
N LYS A 107 -4.57 7.99 -13.81
CA LYS A 107 -3.15 7.71 -13.51
C LYS A 107 -2.94 7.38 -12.04
N TYR A 108 -3.64 8.08 -11.15
CA TYR A 108 -3.55 7.93 -9.70
C TYR A 108 -4.89 7.49 -9.15
N HIS A 109 -4.85 6.49 -8.28
CA HIS A 109 -5.99 5.96 -7.56
C HIS A 109 -5.78 6.10 -6.06
N ASN A 110 -6.87 6.24 -5.32
CA ASN A 110 -6.86 6.20 -3.87
C ASN A 110 -7.69 5.01 -3.38
N LEU A 111 -7.14 4.25 -2.44
CA LEU A 111 -7.87 3.21 -1.72
C LEU A 111 -7.82 3.51 -0.24
N SER A 112 -9.00 3.53 0.38
CA SER A 112 -9.18 3.60 1.83
C SER A 112 -9.87 2.35 2.33
N ILE A 113 -9.32 1.76 3.38
CA ILE A 113 -9.87 0.59 4.07
C ILE A 113 -10.25 1.02 5.48
N TYR A 114 -11.52 0.84 5.84
CA TYR A 114 -12.07 1.19 7.14
C TYR A 114 -12.49 -0.06 7.90
N LYS A 115 -12.08 -0.16 9.15
CA LYS A 115 -12.54 -1.20 10.06
C LYS A 115 -13.95 -0.90 10.56
N LYS A 116 -14.85 -1.90 10.49
CA LYS A 116 -16.27 -1.69 10.82
C LYS A 116 -16.66 -2.03 12.26
N PHE A 117 -15.97 -2.98 12.90
CA PHE A 117 -16.37 -3.52 14.21
C PHE A 117 -15.23 -3.43 15.23
N TYR A 118 -15.54 -3.65 16.51
CA TYR A 118 -14.63 -3.49 17.65
C TYR A 118 -13.49 -4.53 17.75
N SER A 119 -13.38 -5.54 16.87
CA SER A 119 -12.33 -6.58 16.95
C SER A 119 -11.06 -6.19 16.20
N SER A 120 -9.86 -6.42 16.74
CA SER A 120 -8.55 -6.13 16.10
C SER A 120 -8.28 -6.96 14.83
N PHE A 121 -7.60 -6.37 13.84
CA PHE A 121 -7.17 -7.04 12.59
C PHE A 121 -5.81 -6.58 12.12
N TYR A 122 -5.07 -7.48 11.49
CA TYR A 122 -3.94 -7.11 10.66
C TYR A 122 -4.39 -6.75 9.25
N PHE A 123 -3.76 -5.72 8.75
CA PHE A 123 -3.85 -5.28 7.40
C PHE A 123 -2.43 -5.24 6.83
N PHE A 124 -2.25 -5.97 5.74
CA PHE A 124 -1.01 -6.07 4.99
C PHE A 124 -1.27 -5.47 3.60
N ILE A 125 -0.34 -4.69 3.08
CA ILE A 125 -0.38 -4.33 1.66
C ILE A 125 0.79 -5.00 0.98
N ASN A 126 0.49 -6.11 0.30
CA ASN A 126 1.37 -6.64 -0.73
C ASN A 126 0.94 -6.05 -2.06
N ASN A 127 1.61 -4.97 -2.48
CA ASN A 127 1.44 -4.41 -3.82
C ASN A 127 2.78 -4.54 -4.55
N SER A 128 2.75 -5.24 -5.69
CA SER A 128 3.81 -5.25 -6.70
C SER A 128 3.89 -3.94 -7.49
N SER A 129 2.94 -3.02 -7.30
CA SER A 129 2.75 -1.78 -8.06
C SER A 129 2.56 -0.53 -7.17
N LEU A 130 3.02 -0.57 -5.92
CA LEU A 130 3.08 0.65 -5.09
C LEU A 130 4.10 1.60 -5.72
N VAL A 131 3.56 2.57 -6.46
CA VAL A 131 4.34 3.67 -7.02
C VAL A 131 4.57 4.69 -5.91
N GLY A 132 5.82 4.86 -5.55
CA GLY A 132 6.46 6.10 -6.00
C GLY A 132 6.95 5.94 -7.43
#